data_AF-A0A7X4B0R9-F1
#
_entry.id   AF-A0A7X4B0R9-F1
#
_cell.length_a   1.000
_cell.length_b   1.000
_cell.length_c   1.000
_cell.angle_alpha   90.00
_cell.angle_beta   90.00
_cell.angle_gamma   90.00
#
_symmetry.space_group_name_H-M   'P 1'
#
loop_
_entity.id
_entity.type
_entity.pdbx_description
1 polymer ?
#
loop_
_entity_poly.entity_id
_entity_poly.type
_entity_poly.pdbx_seq_one_letter_code
_entity_poly.pdbx_strand_id
1 'polypeptide(L)'
;MRRKWIWWAGGAVLAVLVSFITVMYWFDPARRTTEPEFSGLSRTVTGNMLISQSDPPVRMTFDERFRHIGGQKFVLYGTADVEQHFFVEEHPDGTLKSFVWIQFEGFLPDNDYTYDYSSSPLRQQIGPFDFFTDTAAGASNRFLRLGWPGTDGYLARKFAADKGYTMPADYAYARLVHIPDDASRKELLIIFMEDLAPTGWTGESLREGGEHEGRWPEIEAAHLDRIKRVMSLSSPG
;
A
#
# COMPACT_ATOMS: atom_id res chain seq x y z
N MET A 1 -53.96 5.93 23.64
CA MET A 1 -52.67 5.41 24.16
C MET A 1 -51.91 4.67 23.06
N ARG A 2 -51.04 5.33 22.26
CA ARG A 2 -50.25 4.61 21.24
C ARG A 2 -49.02 5.38 20.70
N ARG A 3 -48.46 6.30 21.49
CA ARG A 3 -47.40 7.24 21.04
C ARG A 3 -46.08 7.17 21.82
N LYS A 4 -46.03 6.40 22.92
CA LYS A 4 -44.83 6.28 23.78
C LYS A 4 -43.89 5.11 23.42
N TRP A 5 -44.36 4.08 22.70
CA TRP A 5 -43.56 2.89 22.40
C TRP A 5 -42.55 3.05 21.26
N ILE A 6 -42.80 3.97 20.32
CA ILE A 6 -41.94 4.19 19.14
C ILE A 6 -40.63 4.93 19.51
N TRP A 7 -40.64 5.78 20.55
CA TRP A 7 -39.45 6.53 20.97
C TRP A 7 -38.42 5.66 21.72
N TRP A 8 -38.86 4.64 22.46
CA TRP A 8 -37.96 3.75 23.20
C TRP A 8 -37.26 2.72 22.32
N ALA A 9 -37.94 2.20 21.28
CA ALA A 9 -37.34 1.28 20.32
C ALA A 9 -36.28 1.97 19.44
N GLY A 10 -36.52 3.23 19.02
CA GLY A 10 -35.53 4.02 18.28
C GLY A 10 -34.29 4.39 19.09
N GLY A 11 -34.46 4.72 20.38
CA GLY A 11 -33.35 5.03 21.28
C GLY A 11 -32.46 3.83 21.62
N ALA A 12 -33.05 2.64 21.78
CA ALA A 12 -32.30 1.41 22.05
C ALA A 12 -31.48 0.93 20.84
N VAL A 13 -32.04 1.01 19.62
CA VAL A 13 -31.31 0.68 18.38
C VAL A 13 -30.17 1.67 18.14
N LEU A 14 -30.39 2.96 18.38
CA LEU A 14 -29.34 3.98 18.27
C LEU A 14 -28.24 3.77 19.32
N ALA A 15 -28.59 3.42 20.56
CA ALA A 15 -27.59 3.15 21.61
C ALA A 15 -26.76 1.89 21.33
N VAL A 16 -27.34 0.84 20.75
CA VAL A 16 -26.61 -0.38 20.34
C VAL A 16 -25.70 -0.09 19.14
N LEU A 17 -26.18 0.68 18.15
CA LEU A 17 -25.35 1.13 17.02
C LEU A 17 -24.20 2.02 17.49
N VAL A 18 -24.46 3.00 18.38
CA VAL A 18 -23.42 3.84 18.96
C VAL A 18 -22.44 3.00 19.79
N SER A 19 -22.90 2.02 20.56
CA SER A 19 -22.02 1.14 21.34
C SER A 19 -21.19 0.21 20.45
N PHE A 20 -21.77 -0.32 19.37
CA PHE A 20 -21.06 -1.18 18.42
C PHE A 20 -20.04 -0.39 17.60
N ILE A 21 -20.41 0.81 17.13
CA ILE A 21 -19.49 1.77 16.52
C ILE A 21 -18.41 2.15 17.52
N THR A 22 -18.75 2.38 18.79
CA THR A 22 -17.79 2.70 19.86
C THR A 22 -16.84 1.54 20.09
N VAL A 23 -17.30 0.29 20.16
CA VAL A 23 -16.43 -0.90 20.31
C VAL A 23 -15.54 -1.08 19.08
N MET A 24 -16.10 -1.06 17.87
CA MET A 24 -15.31 -1.11 16.62
C MET A 24 -14.29 0.02 16.56
N TYR A 25 -14.68 1.21 17.00
CA TYR A 25 -13.80 2.36 17.13
C TYR A 25 -12.71 2.02 18.17
N TRP A 26 -13.00 1.69 19.42
CA TRP A 26 -12.02 1.48 20.49
C TRP A 26 -11.02 0.33 20.27
N PHE A 27 -11.40 -0.70 19.51
CA PHE A 27 -10.51 -1.83 19.23
C PHE A 27 -9.86 -1.77 17.84
N ASP A 28 -10.04 -0.69 17.07
CA ASP A 28 -9.36 -0.51 15.80
C ASP A 28 -7.85 -0.26 16.01
N PRO A 29 -6.96 -1.20 15.61
CA PRO A 29 -5.52 -1.02 15.76
C PRO A 29 -5.00 0.23 15.01
N ALA A 30 -5.72 0.70 13.99
CA ALA A 30 -5.39 1.90 13.23
C ALA A 30 -5.27 3.17 14.09
N ARG A 31 -5.88 3.19 15.28
CA ARG A 31 -5.70 4.28 16.26
C ARG A 31 -4.32 4.39 16.88
N ARG A 32 -3.59 3.29 16.90
CA ARG A 32 -2.24 3.22 17.48
C ARG A 32 -1.17 3.58 16.45
N THR A 33 -1.57 3.79 15.20
CA THR A 33 -0.69 4.34 14.18
C THR A 33 -0.36 5.78 14.54
N THR A 34 0.93 6.10 14.59
CA THR A 34 1.38 7.46 14.93
C THR A 34 1.27 8.39 13.72
N GLU A 35 1.30 9.70 13.98
CA GLU A 35 1.48 10.67 12.91
C GLU A 35 2.82 10.45 12.19
N PRO A 36 2.89 10.66 10.86
CA PRO A 36 4.11 10.48 10.10
C PRO A 36 5.12 11.60 10.37
N GLU A 37 6.39 11.21 10.50
CA GLU A 37 7.54 12.10 10.51
C GLU A 37 8.24 12.11 9.14
N PHE A 38 8.69 13.27 8.68
CA PHE A 38 9.29 13.43 7.33
C PHE A 38 10.81 13.64 7.35
N SER A 39 11.43 13.61 8.53
CA SER A 39 12.86 13.85 8.72
C SER A 39 13.51 12.70 9.50
N GLY A 40 14.83 12.56 9.39
CA GLY A 40 15.55 11.47 10.06
C GLY A 40 15.13 10.10 9.55
N LEU A 41 14.86 10.00 8.24
CA LEU A 41 14.68 8.74 7.53
C LEU A 41 16.02 8.02 7.44
N SER A 42 16.02 6.70 7.54
CA SER A 42 17.25 5.90 7.56
C SER A 42 17.76 5.64 6.14
N ARG A 43 16.86 5.55 5.16
CA ARG A 43 17.21 5.33 3.75
C ARG A 43 17.42 6.65 3.03
N THR A 44 18.34 6.62 2.08
CA THR A 44 18.72 7.81 1.31
C THR A 44 18.21 7.69 -0.11
N VAL A 45 17.76 8.82 -0.67
CA VAL A 45 17.36 8.91 -2.06
C VAL A 45 18.20 9.96 -2.77
N THR A 46 18.84 9.55 -3.86
CA THR A 46 19.63 10.43 -4.75
C THR A 46 19.12 10.26 -6.17
N GLY A 47 18.43 11.27 -6.69
CA GLY A 47 17.77 11.18 -8.01
C GLY A 47 16.68 10.12 -8.02
N ASN A 48 16.82 9.14 -8.91
CA ASN A 48 15.94 7.97 -9.09
C ASN A 48 16.47 6.72 -8.36
N MET A 49 17.38 6.88 -7.40
CA MET A 49 17.99 5.77 -6.67
C MET A 49 17.69 5.86 -5.17
N LEU A 50 17.10 4.80 -4.62
CA LEU A 50 16.88 4.59 -3.19
C LEU A 50 17.92 3.60 -2.66
N ILE A 51 18.61 3.95 -1.58
CA ILE A 51 19.63 3.13 -0.94
C ILE A 51 19.23 2.83 0.50
N SER A 52 19.20 1.55 0.83
CA SER A 52 19.11 1.02 2.18
C SER A 52 20.40 0.27 2.51
N GLN A 53 21.06 0.65 3.61
CA GLN A 53 22.31 0.01 4.06
C GLN A 53 22.05 -1.21 4.97
N SER A 54 20.84 -1.34 5.49
CA SER A 54 20.43 -2.42 6.38
C SER A 54 18.94 -2.68 6.28
N ASP A 55 18.51 -3.87 6.71
CA ASP A 55 17.09 -4.19 6.93
C ASP A 55 16.12 -3.94 5.76
N PRO A 56 16.30 -4.58 4.60
CA PRO A 56 17.51 -5.22 4.08
C PRO A 56 18.50 -4.21 3.46
N PRO A 57 19.78 -4.59 3.31
CA PRO A 57 20.68 -3.89 2.41
C PRO A 57 20.19 -4.03 0.96
N VAL A 58 19.77 -2.93 0.34
CA VAL A 58 19.29 -2.91 -1.05
C VAL A 58 19.56 -1.56 -1.72
N ARG A 59 19.93 -1.59 -3.00
CA ARG A 59 19.91 -0.45 -3.91
C ARG A 59 18.78 -0.66 -4.92
N MET A 60 17.86 0.30 -4.98
CA MET A 60 16.79 0.33 -5.97
C MET A 60 17.01 1.48 -6.93
N THR A 61 17.06 1.19 -8.23
CA THR A 61 17.13 2.21 -9.28
C THR A 61 15.86 2.16 -10.10
N PHE A 62 15.16 3.29 -10.17
CA PHE A 62 13.96 3.47 -10.97
C PHE A 62 14.31 4.05 -12.35
N ASP A 63 13.47 3.83 -13.34
CA ASP A 63 13.54 4.51 -14.64
C ASP A 63 13.49 6.04 -14.45
N GLU A 64 14.17 6.79 -15.32
CA GLU A 64 14.29 8.25 -15.22
C GLU A 64 12.95 9.01 -15.26
N ARG A 65 11.89 8.36 -15.76
CA ARG A 65 10.52 8.90 -15.74
C ARG A 65 9.92 8.95 -14.34
N PHE A 66 10.48 8.21 -13.37
CA PHE A 66 10.02 8.21 -11.99
C PHE A 66 10.67 9.34 -11.20
N ARG A 67 9.81 10.16 -10.57
CA ARG A 67 10.22 11.21 -9.65
C ARG A 67 9.99 10.76 -8.21
N HIS A 68 11.02 10.86 -7.38
CA HIS A 68 10.85 10.73 -5.93
C HIS A 68 10.09 11.93 -5.38
N ILE A 69 9.01 11.71 -4.64
CA ILE A 69 8.17 12.78 -4.07
C ILE A 69 8.32 12.93 -2.55
N GLY A 70 9.21 12.14 -1.95
CA GLY A 70 9.60 12.17 -0.54
C GLY A 70 9.32 10.85 0.18
N GLY A 71 9.63 10.83 1.46
CA GLY A 71 9.40 9.69 2.35
C GLY A 71 8.87 10.12 3.71
N GLN A 72 8.43 9.14 4.49
CA GLN A 72 7.90 9.32 5.82
C GLN A 72 8.21 8.12 6.70
N LYS A 73 8.16 8.28 8.01
CA LYS A 73 8.23 7.18 8.98
C LYS A 73 7.18 7.32 10.08
N PHE A 74 6.73 6.20 10.62
CA PHE A 74 5.72 6.14 11.67
C PHE A 74 5.71 4.76 12.33
N VAL A 75 5.09 4.66 13.50
CA VAL A 75 4.75 3.36 14.09
C VAL A 75 3.38 2.95 13.57
N LEU A 76 3.29 1.79 12.91
CA LEU A 76 2.03 1.21 12.41
C LEU A 76 1.38 0.37 13.50
N TYR A 77 0.11 0.63 13.78
CA TYR A 77 -0.73 -0.13 14.74
C TYR A 77 -0.17 -0.29 16.16
N GLY A 78 0.87 0.48 16.51
CA GLY A 78 1.60 0.36 17.77
C GLY A 78 2.51 -0.87 17.83
N THR A 79 2.83 -1.52 16.70
CA THR A 79 3.54 -2.82 16.69
C THR A 79 4.77 -2.84 15.79
N ALA A 80 4.83 -2.02 14.75
CA ALA A 80 5.93 -2.02 13.80
C ALA A 80 6.41 -0.60 13.48
N ASP A 81 7.73 -0.44 13.36
CA ASP A 81 8.36 0.77 12.82
C ASP A 81 8.36 0.68 11.29
N VAL A 82 7.84 1.72 10.65
CA VAL A 82 7.63 1.79 9.21
C VAL A 82 8.33 3.01 8.65
N GLU A 83 9.09 2.80 7.57
CA GLU A 83 9.65 3.87 6.74
C GLU A 83 9.19 3.67 5.28
N GLN A 84 8.50 4.67 4.73
CA GLN A 84 8.00 4.67 3.35
C GLN A 84 8.73 5.70 2.48
N HIS A 85 8.95 5.36 1.20
CA HIS A 85 9.46 6.26 0.15
C HIS A 85 8.59 6.14 -1.09
N PHE A 86 8.32 7.26 -1.75
CA PHE A 86 7.33 7.32 -2.82
C PHE A 86 7.89 7.83 -4.13
N PHE A 87 7.60 7.11 -5.21
CA PHE A 87 7.97 7.46 -6.58
C PHE A 87 6.71 7.53 -7.45
N VAL A 88 6.70 8.47 -8.38
CA VAL A 88 5.58 8.66 -9.32
C VAL A 88 6.05 8.79 -10.75
N GLU A 89 5.24 8.28 -11.66
CA GLU A 89 5.29 8.59 -13.09
C GLU A 89 3.96 9.23 -13.47
N GLU A 90 4.02 10.31 -14.24
CA GLU A 90 2.85 11.04 -14.73
C GLU A 90 2.61 10.70 -16.21
N HIS A 91 1.36 10.73 -16.64
CA HIS A 91 1.00 10.80 -18.06
C HIS A 91 1.40 12.18 -18.63
N PRO A 92 1.45 12.34 -19.97
CA PRO A 92 1.77 13.63 -20.60
C PRO A 92 0.82 14.78 -20.22
N ASP A 93 -0.39 14.48 -19.77
CA ASP A 93 -1.38 15.46 -19.31
C ASP A 93 -1.25 15.82 -17.82
N GLY A 94 -0.26 15.26 -17.12
CA GLY A 94 0.00 15.48 -15.71
C GLY A 94 -0.82 14.61 -14.75
N THR A 95 -1.65 13.70 -15.26
CA THR A 95 -2.35 12.74 -14.40
C THR A 95 -1.42 11.61 -13.93
N LEU A 96 -1.71 11.03 -12.77
CA LEU A 96 -0.86 9.99 -12.18
C LEU A 96 -0.97 8.69 -12.98
N LYS A 97 0.15 8.25 -13.56
CA LYS A 97 0.23 6.99 -14.31
C LYS A 97 0.66 5.83 -13.42
N SER A 98 1.73 6.03 -12.65
CA SER A 98 2.24 5.04 -11.71
C SER A 98 2.47 5.68 -10.35
N PHE A 99 2.05 5.02 -9.28
CA PHE A 99 2.44 5.33 -7.91
C PHE A 99 3.13 4.13 -7.31
N VAL A 100 4.38 4.32 -6.92
CA VAL A 100 5.20 3.28 -6.30
C VAL A 100 5.52 3.71 -4.88
N TRP A 101 5.16 2.85 -3.95
CA TRP A 101 5.47 2.98 -2.54
C TRP A 101 6.48 1.88 -2.22
N ILE A 102 7.62 2.27 -1.66
CA ILE A 102 8.59 1.36 -1.04
C ILE A 102 8.45 1.48 0.47
N GLN A 103 8.32 0.36 1.17
CA GLN A 103 8.16 0.32 2.62
C GLN A 103 9.15 -0.63 3.25
N PHE A 104 9.88 -0.13 4.22
CA PHE A 104 10.69 -0.91 5.14
C PHE A 104 9.92 -0.98 6.45
N GLU A 105 9.58 -2.18 6.88
CA GLU A 105 8.81 -2.39 8.10
C GLU A 105 9.51 -3.39 9.01
N GLY A 106 9.52 -3.12 10.31
CA GLY A 106 10.07 -4.04 11.31
C GLY A 106 9.29 -4.00 12.61
N PHE A 107 8.97 -5.17 13.15
CA PHE A 107 8.29 -5.26 14.45
C PHE A 107 9.13 -4.65 15.57
N LEU A 108 8.47 -3.85 16.41
CA LEU A 108 9.07 -3.25 17.60
C LEU A 108 9.59 -4.34 18.57
N PRO A 109 10.63 -4.04 19.37
CA PRO A 109 11.24 -5.02 20.28
C PRO A 109 10.33 -5.53 21.41
N ASP A 110 9.17 -4.91 21.63
CA ASP A 110 8.26 -5.20 22.74
C ASP A 110 7.17 -6.24 22.41
N ASN A 111 7.22 -6.82 21.20
CA ASN A 111 6.34 -7.90 20.77
C ASN A 111 7.12 -9.00 20.06
N ASP A 112 6.56 -10.21 20.03
CA ASP A 112 7.18 -11.41 19.43
C ASP A 112 6.55 -11.79 18.09
N TYR A 113 5.95 -10.83 17.37
CA TYR A 113 5.29 -11.10 16.10
C TYR A 113 6.28 -11.44 14.98
N THR A 114 5.77 -12.17 13.98
CA THR A 114 6.49 -12.61 12.78
C THR A 114 5.58 -12.52 11.57
N TYR A 115 6.13 -12.20 10.41
CA TYR A 115 5.43 -12.24 9.14
C TYR A 115 5.30 -13.68 8.63
N ASP A 116 4.11 -14.02 8.11
CA ASP A 116 3.85 -15.30 7.46
C ASP A 116 3.14 -15.06 6.13
N TYR A 117 3.83 -15.39 5.04
CA TYR A 117 3.33 -15.29 3.68
C TYR A 117 3.23 -16.67 3.00
N SER A 118 3.13 -17.75 3.78
CA SER A 118 2.96 -19.12 3.26
C SER A 118 1.73 -19.28 2.36
N SER A 119 0.73 -18.40 2.50
CA SER A 119 -0.48 -18.36 1.69
C SER A 119 -0.37 -17.56 0.38
N SER A 120 0.75 -16.87 0.11
CA SER A 120 1.00 -16.16 -1.15
C SER A 120 1.89 -17.01 -2.07
N PRO A 121 1.32 -17.78 -3.02
CA PRO A 121 2.06 -18.72 -3.84
C PRO A 121 2.84 -18.04 -4.97
N LEU A 122 2.37 -16.88 -5.46
CA LEU A 122 3.00 -16.20 -6.58
C LEU A 122 4.33 -15.59 -6.14
N ARG A 123 5.35 -15.83 -6.98
CA ARG A 123 6.72 -15.37 -6.74
C ARG A 123 7.20 -14.51 -7.89
N GLN A 124 7.78 -13.37 -7.54
CA GLN A 124 8.52 -12.55 -8.48
C GLN A 124 9.95 -12.42 -7.98
N GLN A 125 10.91 -12.50 -8.90
CA GLN A 125 12.29 -12.20 -8.62
C GLN A 125 12.65 -10.88 -9.31
N ILE A 126 13.29 -9.98 -8.56
CA ILE A 126 13.83 -8.71 -9.09
C ILE A 126 15.27 -8.58 -8.62
N GLY A 127 16.21 -8.72 -9.55
CA GLY A 127 17.62 -8.84 -9.20
C GLY A 127 17.87 -10.07 -8.31
N PRO A 128 18.61 -9.95 -7.20
CA PRO A 128 18.87 -11.07 -6.29
C PRO A 128 17.77 -11.29 -5.24
N PHE A 129 16.65 -10.55 -5.30
CA PHE A 129 15.61 -10.58 -4.27
C PHE A 129 14.38 -11.34 -4.75
N ASP A 130 13.92 -12.28 -3.93
CA ASP A 130 12.67 -13.00 -4.12
C ASP A 130 11.54 -12.32 -3.34
N PHE A 131 10.38 -12.22 -3.99
CA PHE A 131 9.20 -11.58 -3.45
C PHE A 131 7.99 -12.51 -3.45
N PHE A 132 7.31 -12.59 -2.30
CA PHE A 132 5.91 -13.01 -2.21
C PHE A 132 5.07 -11.95 -2.92
N THR A 133 4.23 -12.34 -3.86
CA THR A 133 3.52 -11.36 -4.70
C THR A 133 2.02 -11.58 -4.66
N ASP A 134 1.26 -10.49 -4.49
CA ASP A 134 -0.18 -10.47 -4.70
C ASP A 134 -0.50 -9.38 -5.71
N THR A 135 -1.43 -9.66 -6.63
CA THR A 135 -1.88 -8.68 -7.62
C THR A 135 -3.40 -8.56 -7.58
N ALA A 136 -3.92 -7.42 -8.01
CA ALA A 136 -5.35 -7.24 -8.17
C ALA A 136 -5.66 -6.11 -9.14
N ALA A 137 -6.81 -6.20 -9.82
CA ALA A 137 -7.46 -5.04 -10.38
C ALA A 137 -8.27 -4.34 -9.29
N GLY A 138 -8.10 -3.02 -9.14
CA GLY A 138 -8.74 -2.24 -8.11
C GLY A 138 -9.43 -1.00 -8.66
N ALA A 139 -10.40 -0.50 -7.92
CA ALA A 139 -11.08 0.75 -8.19
C ALA A 139 -11.07 1.63 -6.93
N SER A 140 -10.76 2.91 -7.11
CA SER A 140 -10.73 3.89 -6.03
C SER A 140 -12.13 4.05 -5.42
N ASN A 141 -12.23 3.82 -4.12
CA ASN A 141 -13.49 3.98 -3.40
C ASN A 141 -13.88 5.46 -3.34
N ARG A 142 -15.09 5.81 -3.82
CA ARG A 142 -15.55 7.21 -3.87
C ARG A 142 -15.67 7.86 -2.49
N PHE A 143 -16.00 7.09 -1.46
CA PHE A 143 -16.19 7.55 -0.08
C PHE A 143 -14.92 7.45 0.76
N LEU A 144 -14.07 6.47 0.48
CA LEU A 144 -12.79 6.22 1.16
C LEU A 144 -11.63 6.34 0.16
N ARG A 145 -11.49 7.50 -0.49
CA ARG A 145 -10.49 7.71 -1.56
C ARG A 145 -9.06 7.49 -1.10
N LEU A 146 -8.77 7.80 0.16
CA LEU A 146 -7.46 7.57 0.77
C LEU A 146 -7.34 6.17 1.38
N GLY A 147 -8.41 5.39 1.45
CA GLY A 147 -8.46 4.15 2.22
C GLY A 147 -8.93 4.37 3.65
N TRP A 148 -8.78 3.35 4.48
CA TRP A 148 -9.21 3.38 5.88
C TRP A 148 -8.21 4.17 6.75
N PRO A 149 -8.66 5.19 7.51
CA PRO A 149 -7.77 5.99 8.36
C PRO A 149 -6.90 5.15 9.29
N GLY A 150 -5.64 5.54 9.45
CA GLY A 150 -4.66 4.89 10.32
C GLY A 150 -4.02 3.61 9.76
N THR A 151 -4.36 3.23 8.52
CA THR A 151 -3.59 2.20 7.77
C THR A 151 -2.36 2.83 7.10
N ASP A 152 -1.34 2.02 6.85
CA ASP A 152 -0.17 2.39 6.04
C ASP A 152 -0.56 2.90 4.64
N GLY A 153 -1.54 2.25 4.01
CA GLY A 153 -2.07 2.66 2.71
C GLY A 153 -2.87 3.95 2.74
N TYR A 154 -3.44 4.31 3.89
CA TYR A 154 -4.01 5.64 4.09
C TYR A 154 -2.93 6.71 4.19
N LEU A 155 -1.89 6.48 4.98
CA LEU A 155 -0.79 7.44 5.10
C LEU A 155 -0.05 7.61 3.77
N ALA A 156 0.14 6.56 2.99
CA ALA A 156 0.75 6.62 1.66
C ALA A 156 -0.09 7.45 0.67
N ARG A 157 -1.40 7.17 0.56
CA ARG A 157 -2.29 7.92 -0.35
C ARG A 157 -2.49 9.36 0.11
N LYS A 158 -2.55 9.59 1.42
CA LYS A 158 -2.60 10.94 2.00
C LYS A 158 -1.33 11.73 1.64
N PHE A 159 -0.15 11.13 1.79
CA PHE A 159 1.12 11.77 1.42
C PHE A 159 1.11 12.21 -0.06
N ALA A 160 0.69 11.31 -0.96
CA ALA A 160 0.58 11.63 -2.38
C ALA A 160 -0.44 12.76 -2.64
N ALA A 161 -1.60 12.72 -1.99
CA ALA A 161 -2.62 13.76 -2.11
C ALA A 161 -2.15 15.14 -1.62
N ASP A 162 -1.43 15.19 -0.50
CA ASP A 162 -0.85 16.44 0.04
C ASP A 162 0.22 17.03 -0.90
N LYS A 163 0.79 16.21 -1.80
CA LYS A 163 1.71 16.63 -2.87
C LYS A 163 1.01 16.97 -4.19
N GLY A 164 -0.33 16.91 -4.24
CA GLY A 164 -1.13 17.24 -5.41
C GLY A 164 -1.44 16.07 -6.34
N TYR A 165 -1.09 14.84 -5.98
CA TYR A 165 -1.39 13.66 -6.78
C TYR A 165 -2.78 13.10 -6.48
N THR A 166 -3.50 12.72 -7.53
CA THR A 166 -4.77 12.00 -7.41
C THR A 166 -4.57 10.58 -7.89
N MET A 167 -4.90 9.59 -7.05
CA MET A 167 -4.85 8.18 -7.44
C MET A 167 -5.76 7.90 -8.63
N PRO A 168 -5.37 7.00 -9.56
CA PRO A 168 -6.22 6.57 -10.65
C PRO A 168 -7.57 6.05 -10.16
N ALA A 169 -8.63 6.28 -10.96
CA ALA A 169 -9.96 5.76 -10.66
C ALA A 169 -9.96 4.23 -10.69
N ASP A 170 -9.24 3.65 -11.63
CA ASP A 170 -9.07 2.22 -11.85
C ASP A 170 -7.57 1.92 -11.96
N TYR A 171 -7.10 0.89 -11.28
CA TYR A 171 -5.67 0.59 -11.23
C TYR A 171 -5.37 -0.91 -11.20
N ALA A 172 -4.23 -1.28 -11.79
CA ALA A 172 -3.56 -2.54 -11.52
C ALA A 172 -2.69 -2.34 -10.27
N TYR A 173 -2.76 -3.29 -9.36
CA TYR A 173 -2.03 -3.31 -8.11
C TYR A 173 -1.11 -4.53 -8.08
N ALA A 174 0.12 -4.33 -7.65
CA ALA A 174 1.01 -5.40 -7.22
C ALA A 174 1.62 -5.06 -5.85
N ARG A 175 1.54 -6.01 -4.93
CA ARG A 175 2.26 -6.01 -3.65
C ARG A 175 3.33 -7.07 -3.71
N LEU A 176 4.59 -6.66 -3.60
CA LEU A 176 5.74 -7.54 -3.57
C LEU A 176 6.37 -7.43 -2.19
N VAL A 177 6.48 -8.55 -1.46
CA VAL A 177 7.05 -8.59 -0.12
C VAL A 177 8.29 -9.45 -0.09
N HIS A 178 9.39 -8.91 0.43
CA HIS A 178 10.63 -9.61 0.65
C HIS A 178 10.92 -9.72 2.15
N ILE A 179 11.18 -10.95 2.60
CA ILE A 179 11.59 -11.26 3.98
C ILE A 179 13.11 -11.45 3.99
N PRO A 180 13.87 -10.63 4.72
CA PRO A 180 15.32 -10.55 4.61
C PRO A 180 16.06 -11.62 5.43
N ASP A 181 15.41 -12.22 6.42
CA ASP A 181 16.00 -13.22 7.31
C ASP A 181 14.96 -14.20 7.85
N ASP A 182 15.44 -15.33 8.39
CA ASP A 182 14.58 -16.39 8.94
C ASP A 182 13.81 -15.96 10.19
N ALA A 183 14.23 -14.87 10.87
CA ALA A 183 13.48 -14.36 12.01
C ALA A 183 12.13 -13.78 11.57
N SER A 184 11.99 -13.40 10.29
CA SER A 184 10.73 -12.91 9.70
C SER A 184 10.10 -11.75 10.49
N ARG A 185 10.94 -10.89 11.06
CA ARG A 185 10.52 -9.72 11.85
C ARG A 185 10.60 -8.41 11.10
N LYS A 186 11.21 -8.42 9.93
CA LYS A 186 11.38 -7.27 9.05
C LYS A 186 10.90 -7.65 7.67
N GLU A 187 10.43 -6.66 6.93
CA GLU A 187 10.03 -6.85 5.55
C GLU A 187 10.34 -5.61 4.71
N LEU A 188 10.58 -5.87 3.43
CA LEU A 188 10.60 -4.87 2.39
C LEU A 188 9.37 -5.08 1.52
N LEU A 189 8.47 -4.10 1.47
CA LEU A 189 7.35 -4.09 0.55
C LEU A 189 7.60 -3.12 -0.60
N ILE A 190 7.19 -3.56 -1.79
CA ILE A 190 7.04 -2.72 -2.96
C ILE A 190 5.59 -2.80 -3.37
N ILE A 191 4.89 -1.68 -3.25
CA ILE A 191 3.52 -1.54 -3.71
C ILE A 191 3.53 -0.69 -4.96
N PHE A 192 3.14 -1.30 -6.07
CA PHE A 192 3.10 -0.68 -7.38
C PHE A 192 1.64 -0.56 -7.82
N MET A 193 1.21 0.67 -8.06
CA MET A 193 -0.12 0.97 -8.61
C MET A 193 0.05 1.61 -9.98
N GLU A 194 -0.68 1.12 -10.98
CA GLU A 194 -0.66 1.65 -12.33
C GLU A 194 -2.08 1.91 -12.82
N ASP A 195 -2.28 3.06 -13.47
CA ASP A 195 -3.55 3.45 -14.07
C ASP A 195 -4.01 2.45 -15.16
N LEU A 196 -5.24 1.97 -15.03
CA LEU A 196 -5.86 1.07 -16.00
C LEU A 196 -6.54 1.80 -17.17
N ALA A 197 -6.78 3.11 -17.08
CA ALA A 197 -7.48 3.84 -18.13
C ALA A 197 -6.92 3.61 -19.56
N PRO A 198 -5.60 3.52 -19.79
CA PRO A 198 -5.04 3.22 -21.12
C PRO A 198 -5.42 1.84 -21.68
N THR A 199 -5.81 0.89 -20.83
CA THR A 199 -6.25 -0.44 -21.26
C THR A 199 -7.70 -0.47 -21.76
N GLY A 200 -8.49 0.58 -21.45
CA GLY A 200 -9.92 0.65 -21.72
C GLY A 200 -10.79 -0.13 -20.72
N TRP A 201 -10.18 -0.78 -19.72
CA TRP A 201 -10.87 -1.57 -18.71
C TRP A 201 -10.95 -0.85 -17.36
N THR A 202 -11.96 -1.22 -16.58
CA THR A 202 -12.11 -0.78 -15.18
C THR A 202 -11.63 -1.87 -14.24
N GLY A 203 -11.20 -1.50 -13.04
CA GLY A 203 -10.81 -2.47 -12.02
C GLY A 203 -11.97 -3.39 -11.65
N GLU A 204 -13.20 -2.85 -11.64
CA GLU A 204 -14.42 -3.63 -11.42
C GLU A 204 -14.69 -4.66 -12.53
N SER A 205 -14.39 -4.34 -13.79
CA SER A 205 -14.59 -5.29 -14.89
C SER A 205 -13.59 -6.44 -14.88
N LEU A 206 -12.38 -6.23 -14.33
CA LEU A 206 -11.28 -7.19 -14.37
C LEU A 206 -11.16 -8.08 -13.13
N ARG A 207 -11.72 -7.67 -11.98
CA ARG A 207 -11.69 -8.48 -10.75
C ARG A 207 -12.52 -9.76 -10.89
N GLU A 208 -12.34 -10.69 -9.95
CA GLU A 208 -13.12 -11.92 -9.87
C GLU A 208 -14.64 -11.63 -9.90
N GLY A 209 -15.35 -12.36 -10.77
CA GLY A 209 -16.77 -12.19 -11.07
C GLY A 209 -17.11 -10.98 -11.96
N GLY A 210 -16.10 -10.24 -12.44
CA GLY A 210 -16.27 -9.11 -13.35
C GLY A 210 -16.55 -9.54 -14.80
N GLU A 211 -17.18 -8.67 -15.58
CA GLU A 211 -17.55 -8.94 -16.99
C GLU A 211 -16.35 -9.36 -17.86
N HIS A 212 -15.16 -8.85 -17.53
CA HIS A 212 -13.92 -9.04 -18.27
C HIS A 212 -12.82 -9.71 -17.43
N GLU A 213 -13.19 -10.48 -16.40
CA GLU A 213 -12.25 -11.22 -15.54
C GLU A 213 -11.23 -12.02 -16.36
N GLY A 214 -11.66 -12.65 -17.46
CA GLY A 214 -10.78 -13.44 -18.34
C GLY A 214 -9.66 -12.64 -19.02
N ARG A 215 -9.69 -11.30 -18.98
CA ARG A 215 -8.61 -10.43 -19.47
C ARG A 215 -7.55 -10.15 -18.41
N TRP A 216 -7.84 -10.38 -17.12
CA TRP A 216 -6.92 -10.08 -16.03
C TRP A 216 -5.56 -10.76 -16.15
N PRO A 217 -5.43 -12.06 -16.51
CA PRO A 217 -4.12 -12.71 -16.58
C PRO A 217 -3.13 -12.04 -17.55
N GLU A 218 -3.62 -11.53 -18.69
CA GLU A 218 -2.80 -10.80 -19.67
C GLU A 218 -2.32 -9.45 -19.09
N ILE A 219 -3.21 -8.74 -18.39
CA ILE A 219 -2.93 -7.43 -17.77
C ILE A 219 -2.00 -7.58 -16.57
N GLU A 220 -2.22 -8.60 -15.73
CA GLU A 220 -1.36 -8.96 -14.61
C GLU A 220 0.08 -9.22 -15.08
N ALA A 221 0.24 -10.08 -16.11
CA ALA A 221 1.56 -10.39 -16.65
C ALA A 221 2.25 -9.13 -17.19
N ALA A 222 1.54 -8.29 -17.95
CA ALA A 222 2.07 -7.05 -18.48
C ALA A 222 2.49 -6.06 -17.37
N HIS A 223 1.69 -5.99 -16.29
CA HIS A 223 1.96 -5.15 -15.13
C HIS A 223 3.21 -5.62 -14.38
N LEU A 224 3.31 -6.92 -14.08
CA LEU A 224 4.49 -7.50 -13.41
C LEU A 224 5.77 -7.37 -14.25
N ASP A 225 5.68 -7.58 -15.57
CA ASP A 225 6.82 -7.39 -16.47
C ASP A 225 7.27 -5.93 -16.52
N ARG A 226 6.32 -4.99 -16.42
CA ARG A 226 6.64 -3.56 -16.37
C ARG A 226 7.41 -3.20 -15.12
N ILE A 227 7.02 -3.72 -13.95
CA ILE A 227 7.75 -3.50 -12.69
C ILE A 227 9.23 -3.83 -12.87
N LYS A 228 9.53 -4.99 -13.48
CA LYS A 228 10.90 -5.44 -13.77
C LYS A 228 11.66 -4.59 -14.79
N ARG A 229 10.94 -3.91 -15.70
CA ARG A 229 11.55 -3.00 -16.69
C ARG A 229 11.88 -1.63 -16.10
N VAL A 230 11.03 -1.12 -15.22
CA VAL A 230 11.14 0.25 -14.70
C VAL A 230 11.84 0.35 -13.35
N MET A 231 12.16 -0.78 -12.74
CA MET A 231 12.83 -0.84 -11.44
C MET A 231 13.80 -2.01 -11.42
N SER A 232 15.02 -1.75 -10.94
CA SER A 232 16.05 -2.77 -10.75
C SER A 232 16.57 -2.74 -9.32
N LEU A 233 16.85 -3.93 -8.77
CA LEU A 233 17.35 -4.11 -7.42
C LEU A 233 18.72 -4.80 -7.44
N SER A 234 19.61 -4.35 -6.56
CA SER A 234 20.91 -4.98 -6.34
C SER A 234 21.36 -4.80 -4.88
N SER A 235 22.41 -5.51 -4.47
CA SER A 235 23.06 -5.25 -3.20
C SER A 235 23.65 -3.82 -3.18
N PRO A 236 23.60 -3.10 -2.04
CA PRO A 236 24.29 -1.83 -1.91
C PRO A 236 25.79 -2.13 -1.96
N GLY A 237 26.46 -1.64 -2.99
CA GLY A 237 27.92 -1.67 -3.10
C GLY A 237 28.59 -0.68 -2.16
#